data_AF-A0A933YEJ1-F1
#
_entry.id   AF-A0A933YEJ1-F1
#
_cell.length_a   1.000
_cell.length_b   1.000
_cell.length_c   1.000
_cell.angle_alpha   90.00
_cell.angle_beta   90.00
_cell.angle_gamma   90.00
#
_symmetry.space_group_name_H-M   'P 1'
#
loop_
_entity.id
_entity.type
_entity.pdbx_description
1 polymer ?
#
loop_
_entity_poly.entity_id
_entity_poly.type
_entity_poly.pdbx_seq_one_letter_code
_entity_poly.pdbx_strand_id
1 'polypeptide(L)'
;PFGIAQIGKAFRNEITPGNFIFRTREFEQMEMQFFCKPGTDDAHFEYWRAERMQWFVGLGMKKEKLQWRQHPPSKLAHYAKDAYDIEYLFPFGWGEIEGVHNRTDYDLSRHEQFSGKALKYFDEETKEKCTPFVIETSAGASRSFMAFLVDSYHEEEAPTGEGGVETRVVLKLHPKLAPTKVAVFPLVNRDGMPEFSRKIESDLRKHVRVFYDDSGAVGRRYRRQDEAGTPWCVTIDSQTLQDQTVTVRDRDTMKQDRVAASALNQYFAENLL
;
A
#
# COMPACT_ATOMS: atom_id res chain seq x y z
N PRO A 1 -6.67 14.59 -22.50
CA PRO A 1 -6.99 14.56 -21.05
C PRO A 1 -5.69 14.54 -20.25
N PHE A 2 -5.70 15.01 -19.00
CA PHE A 2 -4.53 14.94 -18.11
C PHE A 2 -4.97 14.94 -16.65
N GLY A 3 -4.13 14.43 -15.74
CA GLY A 3 -4.39 14.39 -14.31
C GLY A 3 -3.41 15.24 -13.50
N ILE A 4 -3.88 15.82 -12.42
CA ILE A 4 -3.05 16.43 -11.37
C ILE A 4 -3.28 15.64 -10.10
N ALA A 5 -2.23 15.05 -9.55
CA ALA A 5 -2.28 14.30 -8.29
C ALA A 5 -1.60 15.07 -7.16
N GLN A 6 -2.15 14.96 -5.96
CA GLN A 6 -1.61 15.57 -4.75
C GLN A 6 -1.75 14.60 -3.57
N ILE A 7 -0.71 14.57 -2.74
CA ILE A 7 -0.78 13.97 -1.41
C ILE A 7 -0.58 15.10 -0.41
N GLY A 8 -1.47 15.20 0.57
CA GLY A 8 -1.41 16.28 1.53
C GLY A 8 -2.29 16.08 2.74
N LYS A 9 -2.05 16.93 3.74
CA LYS A 9 -2.84 16.97 4.97
C LYS A 9 -4.16 17.67 4.73
N ALA A 10 -5.21 17.13 5.34
CA ALA A 10 -6.52 17.73 5.41
C ALA A 10 -7.01 17.74 6.86
N PHE A 11 -7.90 18.68 7.15
CA PHE A 11 -8.44 18.88 8.49
C PHE A 11 -9.96 18.87 8.44
N ARG A 12 -10.58 18.12 9.34
CA ARG A 12 -12.04 18.15 9.56
C ARG A 12 -12.27 18.41 11.04
N ASN A 13 -13.10 19.39 11.38
CA ASN A 13 -13.44 19.69 12.78
C ASN A 13 -14.47 18.67 13.31
N GLU A 14 -14.03 17.42 13.41
CA GLU A 14 -14.85 16.29 13.76
C GLU A 14 -15.33 16.37 15.22
N ILE A 15 -16.65 16.20 15.39
CA ILE A 15 -17.32 16.30 16.70
C ILE A 15 -16.98 15.08 17.54
N THR A 16 -17.08 13.89 16.94
CA THR A 16 -16.86 12.61 17.63
C THR A 16 -15.80 11.79 16.89
N PRO A 17 -14.51 11.97 17.20
CA PRO A 17 -13.45 11.07 16.75
C PRO A 17 -13.72 9.62 17.18
N GLY A 18 -13.25 8.64 16.42
CA GLY A 18 -13.53 7.23 16.73
C GLY A 18 -12.83 6.23 15.82
N ASN A 19 -12.94 4.95 16.19
CA ASN A 19 -12.35 3.82 15.46
C ASN A 19 -10.87 4.04 15.11
N PHE A 20 -10.11 4.51 16.10
CA PHE A 20 -8.68 4.80 16.01
C PHE A 20 -8.37 5.84 14.91
N ILE A 21 -7.63 5.46 13.86
CA ILE A 21 -7.24 6.36 12.75
C ILE A 21 -8.32 6.51 11.68
N PHE A 22 -9.45 5.83 11.79
CA PHE A 22 -10.52 5.90 10.80
C PHE A 22 -11.24 7.27 10.79
N ARG A 23 -11.41 7.87 11.97
CA ARG A 23 -12.11 9.15 12.16
C ARG A 23 -11.30 10.07 13.08
N THR A 24 -10.44 10.87 12.45
CA THR A 24 -9.55 11.85 13.10
C THR A 24 -9.85 13.28 12.64
N ARG A 25 -9.22 14.27 13.29
CA ARG A 25 -9.33 15.69 12.91
C ARG A 25 -8.28 16.14 11.91
N GLU A 26 -7.13 15.47 11.88
CA GLU A 26 -6.04 15.63 10.92
C GLU A 26 -5.78 14.27 10.28
N PHE A 27 -5.69 14.23 8.96
CA PHE A 27 -5.40 13.03 8.18
C PHE A 27 -4.77 13.42 6.84
N GLU A 28 -4.24 12.44 6.14
CA GLU A 28 -3.67 12.63 4.80
C GLU A 28 -4.60 12.04 3.74
N GLN A 29 -4.69 12.74 2.60
CA GLN A 29 -5.42 12.29 1.42
C GLN A 29 -4.46 12.11 0.26
N MET A 30 -4.77 11.14 -0.60
CA MET A 30 -4.16 10.97 -1.91
C MET A 30 -5.26 11.24 -2.93
N GLU A 31 -5.19 12.39 -3.58
CA GLU A 31 -6.22 12.83 -4.50
C GLU A 31 -5.66 13.01 -5.89
N MET A 32 -6.46 12.72 -6.90
CA MET A 32 -6.18 13.05 -8.28
C MET A 32 -7.40 13.70 -8.90
N GLN A 33 -7.17 14.83 -9.57
CA GLN A 33 -8.14 15.53 -10.39
C GLN A 33 -7.80 15.26 -11.86
N PHE A 34 -8.63 14.48 -12.54
CA PHE A 34 -8.46 14.09 -13.92
C PHE A 34 -9.35 14.91 -14.83
N PHE A 35 -8.74 15.79 -15.64
CA PHE A 35 -9.41 16.71 -16.55
C PHE A 35 -9.62 16.05 -17.91
N CYS A 36 -10.87 15.98 -18.34
CA CYS A 36 -11.27 15.36 -19.59
C CYS A 36 -12.23 16.24 -20.40
N LYS A 37 -12.40 15.92 -21.68
CA LYS A 37 -13.30 16.64 -22.57
C LYS A 37 -14.75 16.28 -22.21
N PRO A 38 -15.68 17.24 -22.11
CA PRO A 38 -17.10 16.93 -21.90
C PRO A 38 -17.60 15.91 -22.93
N GLY A 39 -18.35 14.90 -22.49
CA GLY A 39 -18.83 13.80 -23.34
C GLY A 39 -17.86 12.61 -23.44
N THR A 40 -16.65 12.70 -22.89
CA THR A 40 -15.72 11.57 -22.70
C THR A 40 -15.63 11.11 -21.25
N ASP A 41 -16.32 11.80 -20.35
CA ASP A 41 -16.24 11.65 -18.90
C ASP A 41 -16.70 10.26 -18.42
N ASP A 42 -17.75 9.68 -19.03
CA ASP A 42 -18.24 8.35 -18.62
C ASP A 42 -17.21 7.25 -18.84
N ALA A 43 -16.49 7.28 -19.97
CA ALA A 43 -15.42 6.31 -20.24
C ALA A 43 -14.25 6.47 -19.27
N HIS A 44 -13.89 7.70 -18.94
CA HIS A 44 -12.82 7.98 -17.96
C HIS A 44 -13.24 7.63 -16.53
N PHE A 45 -14.51 7.84 -16.17
CA PHE A 45 -15.06 7.49 -14.87
C PHE A 45 -14.98 5.97 -14.64
N GLU A 46 -15.47 5.18 -15.59
CA GLU A 46 -15.41 3.72 -15.49
C GLU A 46 -13.99 3.17 -15.52
N TYR A 47 -13.10 3.77 -16.32
CA TYR A 47 -11.67 3.45 -16.31
C TYR A 47 -11.07 3.66 -14.90
N TRP A 48 -11.26 4.84 -14.31
CA TRP A 48 -10.69 5.16 -13.00
C TRP A 48 -11.30 4.31 -11.90
N ARG A 49 -12.61 4.00 -11.95
CA ARG A 49 -13.20 3.04 -11.03
C ARG A 49 -12.48 1.69 -11.09
N ALA A 50 -12.36 1.10 -12.27
CA ALA A 50 -11.71 -0.19 -12.44
C ALA A 50 -10.25 -0.16 -11.95
N GLU A 51 -9.50 0.88 -12.33
CA GLU A 51 -8.09 1.06 -11.97
C GLU A 51 -7.91 1.19 -10.45
N ARG A 52 -8.75 1.99 -9.78
CA ARG A 52 -8.64 2.20 -8.33
C ARG A 52 -8.99 0.94 -7.54
N MET A 53 -10.02 0.19 -7.94
CA MET A 53 -10.30 -1.12 -7.33
C MET A 53 -9.15 -2.10 -7.53
N GLN A 54 -8.61 -2.17 -8.75
CA GLN A 54 -7.49 -3.05 -9.07
C GLN A 54 -6.21 -2.66 -8.31
N TRP A 55 -6.01 -1.39 -8.00
CA TRP A 55 -4.88 -0.93 -7.19
C TRP A 55 -4.89 -1.54 -5.78
N PHE A 56 -6.04 -1.55 -5.09
CA PHE A 56 -6.15 -2.17 -3.76
C PHE A 56 -5.93 -3.68 -3.82
N VAL A 57 -6.60 -4.35 -4.77
CA VAL A 57 -6.48 -5.81 -4.96
C VAL A 57 -5.04 -6.21 -5.34
N GLY A 58 -4.41 -5.47 -6.25
CA GLY A 58 -3.03 -5.69 -6.69
C GLY A 58 -1.99 -5.46 -5.59
N LEU A 59 -2.36 -4.75 -4.52
CA LEU A 59 -1.56 -4.57 -3.32
C LEU A 59 -1.94 -5.53 -2.19
N GLY A 60 -2.67 -6.61 -2.52
CA GLY A 60 -2.90 -7.74 -1.62
C GLY A 60 -4.23 -7.71 -0.87
N MET A 61 -5.09 -6.71 -1.07
CA MET A 61 -6.42 -6.73 -0.44
C MET A 61 -7.31 -7.83 -1.02
N LYS A 62 -8.01 -8.54 -0.13
CA LYS A 62 -9.00 -9.56 -0.52
C LYS A 62 -10.24 -8.96 -1.17
N LYS A 63 -10.60 -9.46 -2.35
CA LYS A 63 -11.75 -8.95 -3.13
C LYS A 63 -13.07 -9.04 -2.36
N GLU A 64 -13.26 -10.10 -1.58
CA GLU A 64 -14.45 -10.32 -0.77
C GLU A 64 -14.62 -9.30 0.38
N LYS A 65 -13.56 -8.56 0.72
CA LYS A 65 -13.61 -7.47 1.70
C LYS A 65 -13.71 -6.09 1.07
N LEU A 66 -13.79 -6.00 -0.25
CA LEU A 66 -13.94 -4.76 -0.98
C LEU A 66 -15.29 -4.73 -1.69
N GLN A 67 -15.95 -3.58 -1.69
CA GLN A 67 -17.17 -3.39 -2.46
C GLN A 67 -17.28 -1.99 -3.02
N TRP A 68 -18.08 -1.87 -4.08
CA TRP A 68 -18.56 -0.60 -4.57
C TRP A 68 -19.84 -0.21 -3.84
N ARG A 69 -19.91 1.05 -3.41
CA ARG A 69 -21.13 1.67 -2.93
C ARG A 69 -21.43 2.91 -3.75
N GLN A 70 -22.48 2.83 -4.57
CA GLN A 70 -22.98 4.02 -5.26
C GLN A 70 -23.67 4.96 -4.27
N HIS A 71 -23.45 6.26 -4.44
CA HIS A 71 -24.19 7.27 -3.69
C HIS A 71 -25.63 7.33 -4.19
N PRO A 72 -26.64 7.22 -3.33
CA PRO A 72 -28.02 7.42 -3.76
C PRO A 72 -28.23 8.88 -4.20
N PRO A 73 -29.22 9.18 -5.06
CA PRO A 73 -29.47 10.53 -5.53
C PRO A 73 -29.65 11.58 -4.42
N SER A 74 -30.16 11.17 -3.26
CA SER A 74 -30.33 12.05 -2.09
C SER A 74 -29.04 12.39 -1.35
N LYS A 75 -27.94 11.67 -1.62
CA LYS A 75 -26.62 11.87 -1.02
C LYS A 75 -25.56 12.35 -2.02
N LEU A 76 -25.86 12.34 -3.32
CA LEU A 76 -25.01 12.96 -4.31
C LEU A 76 -24.84 14.44 -3.96
N ALA A 77 -23.58 14.89 -3.96
CA ALA A 77 -23.32 16.32 -3.92
C ALA A 77 -24.02 16.97 -5.13
N HIS A 78 -24.55 18.18 -4.98
CA HIS A 78 -25.35 18.85 -6.01
C HIS A 78 -24.63 19.08 -7.35
N TYR A 79 -23.31 18.87 -7.38
CA TYR A 79 -22.44 19.00 -8.54
C TYR A 79 -21.95 17.66 -9.13
N ALA A 80 -22.18 16.54 -8.45
CA ALA A 80 -21.74 15.23 -8.91
C ALA A 80 -22.76 14.64 -9.88
N LYS A 81 -22.31 14.29 -11.09
CA LYS A 81 -23.09 13.49 -12.05
C LYS A 81 -23.25 12.06 -11.54
N ASP A 82 -22.18 11.48 -11.00
CA ASP A 82 -22.17 10.16 -10.37
C ASP A 82 -21.04 10.06 -9.34
N ALA A 83 -21.20 9.16 -8.37
CA ALA A 83 -20.27 8.97 -7.27
C ALA A 83 -20.31 7.53 -6.73
N TYR A 84 -19.14 6.94 -6.58
CA TYR A 84 -18.95 5.63 -5.99
C TYR A 84 -17.85 5.64 -4.94
N ASP A 85 -18.12 5.00 -3.81
CA ASP A 85 -17.10 4.71 -2.80
C ASP A 85 -16.59 3.28 -2.97
N ILE A 86 -15.28 3.11 -2.85
CA ILE A 86 -14.66 1.85 -2.48
C ILE A 86 -14.76 1.76 -0.96
N GLU A 87 -15.49 0.75 -0.48
CA GLU A 87 -15.57 0.42 0.93
C GLU A 87 -14.78 -0.84 1.25
N TYR A 88 -14.12 -0.85 2.40
CA TYR A 88 -13.47 -2.03 2.97
C TYR A 88 -14.22 -2.53 4.20
N LEU A 89 -14.28 -3.85 4.36
CA LEU A 89 -14.89 -4.51 5.52
C LEU A 89 -13.91 -4.53 6.70
N PHE A 90 -13.98 -3.51 7.56
CA PHE A 90 -13.24 -3.44 8.82
C PHE A 90 -13.87 -4.36 9.89
N PRO A 91 -13.16 -4.62 11.02
CA PRO A 91 -13.74 -5.38 12.14
C PRO A 91 -14.99 -4.72 12.75
N PHE A 92 -15.16 -3.42 12.53
CA PHE A 92 -16.33 -2.64 12.95
C PHE A 92 -17.38 -2.44 11.83
N GLY A 93 -17.22 -3.10 10.67
CA GLY A 93 -18.14 -3.03 9.53
C GLY A 93 -17.57 -2.30 8.32
N TRP A 94 -18.43 -2.08 7.32
CA TRP A 94 -18.07 -1.41 6.07
C TRP A 94 -17.71 0.06 6.28
N GLY A 95 -16.60 0.48 5.68
CA GLY A 95 -16.13 1.85 5.73
C GLY A 95 -15.45 2.29 4.44
N GLU A 96 -15.75 3.51 4.01
CA GLU A 96 -15.18 4.16 2.84
C GLU A 96 -13.67 4.41 3.00
N ILE A 97 -12.89 3.94 2.03
CA ILE A 97 -11.44 4.16 1.96
C ILE A 97 -11.04 5.05 0.78
N GLU A 98 -11.87 5.13 -0.26
CA GLU A 98 -11.68 5.99 -1.42
C GLU A 98 -13.01 6.31 -2.10
N GLY A 99 -13.21 7.57 -2.52
CA GLY A 99 -14.31 8.00 -3.37
C GLY A 99 -13.86 8.27 -4.80
N VAL A 100 -14.68 7.88 -5.78
CA VAL A 100 -14.51 8.19 -7.20
C VAL A 100 -15.72 8.99 -7.67
N HIS A 101 -15.50 10.22 -8.12
CA HIS A 101 -16.57 11.18 -8.43
C HIS A 101 -16.45 11.71 -9.86
N ASN A 102 -17.57 11.77 -10.58
CA ASN A 102 -17.69 12.60 -11.78
C ASN A 102 -18.33 13.93 -11.39
N ARG A 103 -17.53 15.00 -11.36
CA ARG A 103 -17.93 16.33 -10.88
C ARG A 103 -18.27 17.29 -12.01
N THR A 104 -18.28 16.80 -13.25
CA THR A 104 -18.51 17.62 -14.46
C THR A 104 -17.59 18.85 -14.46
N ASP A 105 -18.07 20.03 -14.85
CA ASP A 105 -17.29 21.26 -14.91
C ASP A 105 -17.40 22.13 -13.65
N TYR A 106 -18.10 21.67 -12.61
CA TYR A 106 -18.52 22.49 -11.48
C TYR A 106 -17.37 23.24 -10.83
N ASP A 107 -16.27 22.55 -10.52
CA ASP A 107 -15.14 23.12 -9.79
C ASP A 107 -14.47 24.27 -10.55
N LEU A 108 -14.17 24.02 -11.83
CA LEU A 108 -13.54 25.02 -12.69
C LEU A 108 -14.48 26.19 -12.97
N SER A 109 -15.77 25.91 -13.24
CA SER A 109 -16.78 26.96 -13.48
C SER A 109 -16.98 27.86 -12.26
N ARG A 110 -16.98 27.30 -11.04
CA ARG A 110 -17.08 28.09 -9.81
C ARG A 110 -15.81 28.90 -9.56
N HIS A 111 -14.63 28.32 -9.72
CA HIS A 111 -13.39 29.07 -9.57
C HIS A 111 -13.24 30.19 -10.60
N GLU A 112 -13.60 29.96 -11.86
CA GLU A 112 -13.63 31.00 -12.91
C GLU A 112 -14.58 32.14 -12.52
N GLN A 113 -15.80 31.82 -12.06
CA GLN A 113 -16.81 32.80 -11.65
C GLN A 113 -16.31 33.74 -10.55
N PHE A 114 -15.70 33.22 -9.48
CA PHE A 114 -15.29 34.05 -8.33
C PHE A 114 -13.89 34.65 -8.43
N SER A 115 -13.00 34.03 -9.22
CA SER A 115 -11.64 34.58 -9.42
C SER A 115 -11.56 35.57 -10.57
N GLY A 116 -12.49 35.50 -11.54
CA GLY A 116 -12.43 36.26 -12.79
C GLY A 116 -11.29 35.81 -13.72
N LYS A 117 -10.62 34.70 -13.43
CA LYS A 117 -9.56 34.13 -14.29
C LYS A 117 -10.15 33.02 -15.13
N ALA A 118 -9.90 33.08 -16.45
CA ALA A 118 -10.35 32.05 -17.37
C ALA A 118 -9.61 30.73 -17.10
N LEU A 119 -10.38 29.66 -16.88
CA LEU A 119 -9.90 28.28 -16.66
C LEU A 119 -10.32 27.34 -17.79
N LYS A 120 -10.74 27.90 -18.93
CA LYS A 120 -11.12 27.15 -20.13
C LYS A 120 -9.91 26.63 -20.87
N TYR A 121 -10.03 25.39 -21.35
CA TYR A 121 -9.09 24.80 -22.31
C TYR A 121 -9.46 25.23 -23.72
N PHE A 122 -8.45 25.55 -24.55
CA PHE A 122 -8.63 25.80 -25.98
C PHE A 122 -8.20 24.57 -26.77
N ASP A 123 -9.13 23.96 -27.48
CA ASP A 123 -8.89 22.80 -28.32
C ASP A 123 -8.34 23.27 -29.68
N GLU A 124 -7.09 22.95 -30.00
CA GLU A 124 -6.46 23.39 -31.24
C GLU A 124 -7.05 22.73 -32.49
N GLU A 125 -7.67 21.55 -32.36
CA GLU A 125 -8.27 20.82 -33.48
C GLU A 125 -9.65 21.40 -33.83
N THR A 126 -10.50 21.58 -32.82
CA THR A 126 -11.85 22.12 -33.04
C THR A 126 -11.91 23.65 -33.05
N LYS A 127 -10.86 24.33 -32.57
CA LYS A 127 -10.80 25.79 -32.35
C LYS A 127 -11.86 26.30 -31.37
N GLU A 128 -12.34 25.44 -30.49
CA GLU A 128 -13.34 25.77 -29.47
C GLU A 128 -12.72 25.88 -28.08
N LYS A 129 -13.39 26.63 -27.20
CA LYS A 129 -13.07 26.67 -25.77
C LYS A 129 -14.07 25.82 -25.01
N CYS A 130 -13.58 24.94 -24.15
CA CYS A 130 -14.44 24.18 -23.25
C CYS A 130 -13.92 24.28 -21.81
N THR A 131 -14.83 24.18 -20.84
CA THR A 131 -14.45 23.88 -19.45
C THR A 131 -14.31 22.36 -19.32
N PRO A 132 -13.12 21.83 -19.01
CA PRO A 132 -12.94 20.39 -18.84
C PRO A 132 -13.85 19.83 -17.74
N PHE A 133 -14.29 18.59 -17.92
CA PHE A 133 -14.94 17.83 -16.85
C PHE A 133 -13.89 17.18 -15.95
N VAL A 134 -14.21 17.03 -14.67
CA VAL A 134 -13.32 16.49 -13.64
C VAL A 134 -13.81 15.14 -13.16
N ILE A 135 -12.97 14.12 -13.34
CA ILE A 135 -13.07 12.85 -12.63
C ILE A 135 -12.09 12.90 -11.46
N GLU A 136 -12.61 12.78 -10.26
CA GLU A 136 -11.82 12.78 -9.03
C GLU A 136 -11.67 11.36 -8.50
N THR A 137 -10.48 11.03 -8.05
CA THR A 137 -10.24 9.88 -7.15
C THR A 137 -9.66 10.42 -5.85
N SER A 138 -10.33 10.22 -4.72
CA SER A 138 -9.91 10.73 -3.41
C SER A 138 -9.81 9.58 -2.41
N ALA A 139 -8.58 9.11 -2.18
CA ALA A 139 -8.30 8.07 -1.20
C ALA A 139 -7.88 8.67 0.14
N GLY A 140 -8.46 8.18 1.24
CA GLY A 140 -7.95 8.47 2.57
C GLY A 140 -6.68 7.66 2.82
N ALA A 141 -5.50 8.30 2.84
CA ALA A 141 -4.23 7.61 3.02
C ALA A 141 -4.19 6.84 4.35
N SER A 142 -4.65 7.47 5.44
CA SER A 142 -4.70 6.87 6.77
C SER A 142 -5.70 5.71 6.85
N ARG A 143 -6.85 5.81 6.18
CA ARG A 143 -7.85 4.74 6.13
C ARG A 143 -7.39 3.57 5.27
N SER A 144 -6.78 3.85 4.13
CA SER A 144 -6.18 2.84 3.26
C SER A 144 -5.06 2.10 3.99
N PHE A 145 -4.19 2.81 4.72
CA PHE A 145 -3.18 2.19 5.59
C PHE A 145 -3.82 1.27 6.64
N MET A 146 -4.86 1.73 7.33
CA MET A 146 -5.60 0.91 8.30
C MET A 146 -6.17 -0.35 7.64
N ALA A 147 -6.78 -0.22 6.47
CA ALA A 147 -7.37 -1.33 5.73
C ALA A 147 -6.30 -2.36 5.34
N PHE A 148 -5.15 -1.95 4.80
CA PHE A 148 -4.05 -2.86 4.49
C PHE A 148 -3.51 -3.55 5.75
N LEU A 149 -3.36 -2.82 6.85
CA LEU A 149 -2.89 -3.38 8.11
C LEU A 149 -3.86 -4.46 8.63
N VAL A 150 -5.16 -4.15 8.67
CA VAL A 150 -6.20 -5.09 9.09
C VAL A 150 -6.27 -6.30 8.16
N ASP A 151 -6.22 -6.09 6.84
CA ASP A 151 -6.35 -7.21 5.91
C ASP A 151 -5.15 -8.16 5.95
N SER A 152 -3.96 -7.61 6.20
CA SER A 152 -2.72 -8.36 6.33
C SER A 152 -2.54 -9.05 7.68
N TYR A 153 -3.35 -8.74 8.70
CA TYR A 153 -3.20 -9.33 10.02
C TYR A 153 -3.72 -10.77 10.06
N HIS A 154 -2.86 -11.70 10.46
CA HIS A 154 -3.19 -13.11 10.61
C HIS A 154 -2.63 -13.68 11.91
N GLU A 155 -3.43 -14.55 12.53
CA GLU A 155 -2.99 -15.50 13.54
C GLU A 155 -3.07 -16.90 12.94
N GLU A 156 -1.96 -17.63 12.92
CA GLU A 156 -1.89 -18.96 12.31
C GLU A 156 -1.01 -19.90 13.14
N GLU A 157 -1.33 -21.19 13.11
CA GLU A 157 -0.52 -22.22 13.75
C GLU A 157 0.76 -22.47 12.92
N ALA A 158 1.91 -22.44 13.59
CA ALA A 158 3.20 -22.64 12.98
C ALA A 158 4.01 -23.69 13.74
N PRO A 159 4.76 -24.56 13.05
CA PRO A 159 5.60 -25.56 13.69
C PRO A 159 6.71 -24.88 14.53
N THR A 160 7.01 -25.48 15.68
CA THR A 160 8.13 -25.08 16.53
C THR A 160 9.35 -25.95 16.25
N GLY A 161 10.55 -25.43 16.55
CA GLY A 161 11.79 -26.18 16.43
C GLY A 161 11.91 -27.38 17.39
N GLU A 162 11.04 -27.46 18.40
CA GLU A 162 11.05 -28.49 19.45
C GLU A 162 10.01 -29.61 19.21
N GLY A 163 9.30 -29.59 18.08
CA GLY A 163 8.30 -30.61 17.76
C GLY A 163 6.94 -30.32 18.39
N GLY A 164 6.27 -29.27 17.91
CA GLY A 164 4.91 -28.87 18.29
C GLY A 164 4.39 -27.78 17.36
N VAL A 165 3.21 -27.24 17.66
CA VAL A 165 2.64 -26.06 16.99
C VAL A 165 2.46 -24.93 18.00
N GLU A 166 2.75 -23.70 17.59
CA GLU A 166 2.45 -22.49 18.34
C GLU A 166 1.71 -21.50 17.45
N THR A 167 0.83 -20.70 18.03
CA THR A 167 0.21 -19.59 17.32
C THR A 167 1.27 -18.51 17.05
N ARG A 168 1.39 -18.11 15.78
CA ARG A 168 2.17 -16.93 15.38
C ARG A 168 1.24 -15.82 14.92
N VAL A 169 1.61 -14.59 15.24
CA VAL A 169 1.07 -13.39 14.60
C VAL A 169 1.95 -13.08 13.39
N VAL A 170 1.33 -12.80 12.24
CA VAL A 170 2.04 -12.40 11.02
C VAL A 170 1.27 -11.30 10.30
N LEU A 171 1.99 -10.27 9.86
CA LEU A 171 1.47 -9.27 8.92
C LEU A 171 1.84 -9.70 7.50
N LYS A 172 0.87 -10.28 6.78
CA LYS A 172 1.01 -10.69 5.37
C LYS A 172 0.93 -9.50 4.40
N LEU A 173 1.66 -8.42 4.71
CA LEU A 173 1.72 -7.23 3.86
C LEU A 173 2.27 -7.61 2.48
N HIS A 174 1.70 -7.05 1.42
CA HIS A 174 2.29 -7.18 0.10
C HIS A 174 3.75 -6.68 0.13
N PRO A 175 4.71 -7.36 -0.52
CA PRO A 175 6.13 -6.99 -0.44
C PRO A 175 6.42 -5.52 -0.77
N LYS A 176 5.66 -4.91 -1.69
CA LYS A 176 5.74 -3.46 -2.01
C LYS A 176 5.37 -2.56 -0.83
N LEU A 177 4.47 -2.97 0.06
CA LEU A 177 4.00 -2.22 1.22
C LEU A 177 4.82 -2.45 2.50
N ALA A 178 5.52 -3.58 2.60
CA ALA A 178 6.24 -3.92 3.83
C ALA A 178 7.29 -2.84 4.21
N PRO A 179 7.36 -2.37 5.46
CA PRO A 179 8.26 -1.29 5.86
C PRO A 179 9.74 -1.68 5.75
N THR A 180 10.03 -2.96 5.97
CA THR A 180 11.31 -3.62 5.76
C THR A 180 11.11 -4.70 4.71
N LYS A 181 12.03 -4.80 3.74
CA LYS A 181 11.94 -5.82 2.68
C LYS A 181 12.69 -7.08 3.07
N VAL A 182 13.85 -6.91 3.69
CA VAL A 182 14.74 -8.02 4.09
C VAL A 182 15.23 -7.80 5.51
N ALA A 183 15.22 -8.84 6.33
CA ALA A 183 15.93 -8.87 7.61
C ALA A 183 17.15 -9.80 7.53
N VAL A 184 18.27 -9.43 8.14
CA VAL A 184 19.53 -10.17 8.07
C VAL A 184 20.01 -10.56 9.47
N PHE A 185 20.28 -11.85 9.68
CA PHE A 185 20.52 -12.44 10.98
C PHE A 185 21.76 -13.35 10.99
N PRO A 186 22.72 -13.15 11.90
CA PRO A 186 23.69 -14.21 12.20
C PRO A 186 23.02 -15.31 13.03
N LEU A 187 23.20 -16.59 12.69
CA LEU A 187 22.63 -17.71 13.43
C LEU A 187 23.07 -17.66 14.90
N VAL A 188 24.36 -17.40 15.13
CA VAL A 188 24.95 -17.14 16.44
C VAL A 188 25.80 -15.88 16.40
N ASN A 189 25.88 -15.16 17.53
CA ASN A 189 26.68 -13.95 17.64
C ASN A 189 28.16 -14.28 17.95
N ARG A 190 28.81 -15.01 17.04
CA ARG A 190 30.23 -15.45 17.13
C ARG A 190 30.71 -15.98 15.77
N ASP A 191 31.95 -16.43 15.73
CA ASP A 191 32.55 -17.16 14.61
C ASP A 191 32.53 -16.42 13.27
N GLY A 192 32.58 -15.08 13.26
CA GLY A 192 32.59 -14.29 12.02
C GLY A 192 31.21 -14.12 11.36
N MET A 193 30.16 -14.75 11.88
CA MET A 193 28.80 -14.64 11.32
C MET A 193 28.22 -13.22 11.41
N PRO A 194 28.39 -12.46 12.52
CA PRO A 194 27.96 -11.08 12.61
C PRO A 194 28.61 -10.20 11.53
N GLU A 195 29.91 -10.34 11.32
CA GLU A 195 30.69 -9.58 10.35
C GLU A 195 30.21 -9.86 8.92
N PHE A 196 29.97 -11.13 8.58
CA PHE A 196 29.43 -11.51 7.28
C PHE A 196 27.99 -10.99 7.10
N SER A 197 27.17 -11.07 8.15
CA SER A 197 25.80 -10.53 8.16
C SER A 197 25.77 -9.03 7.92
N ARG A 198 26.69 -8.26 8.52
CA ARG A 198 26.86 -6.82 8.29
C ARG A 198 27.30 -6.51 6.86
N LYS A 199 28.12 -7.36 6.26
CA LYS A 199 28.49 -7.23 4.84
C LYS A 199 27.27 -7.39 3.93
N ILE A 200 26.49 -8.46 4.13
CA ILE A 200 25.25 -8.71 3.38
C ILE A 200 24.26 -7.56 3.56
N GLU A 201 24.07 -7.10 4.79
CA GLU A 201 23.25 -5.92 5.09
C GLU A 201 23.72 -4.70 4.29
N SER A 202 25.01 -4.38 4.32
CA SER A 202 25.59 -3.22 3.62
C SER A 202 25.37 -3.29 2.11
N ASP A 203 25.50 -4.48 1.53
CA ASP A 203 25.31 -4.67 0.09
C ASP A 203 23.82 -4.57 -0.31
N LEU A 204 22.92 -5.15 0.47
CA LEU A 204 21.48 -5.09 0.19
C LEU A 204 20.88 -3.68 0.42
N ARG A 205 21.39 -2.92 1.40
CA ARG A 205 20.92 -1.55 1.73
C ARG A 205 21.04 -0.56 0.57
N LYS A 206 21.86 -0.85 -0.44
CA LYS A 206 22.00 -0.05 -1.65
C LYS A 206 20.75 -0.12 -2.54
N HIS A 207 19.91 -1.14 -2.36
CA HIS A 207 18.78 -1.44 -3.24
C HIS A 207 17.44 -1.50 -2.51
N VAL A 208 17.42 -1.98 -1.26
CA VAL A 208 16.18 -2.22 -0.50
C VAL A 208 16.30 -1.79 0.96
N ARG A 209 15.17 -1.67 1.65
CA ARG A 209 15.16 -1.45 3.11
C ARG A 209 15.49 -2.75 3.83
N VAL A 210 16.55 -2.71 4.63
CA VAL A 210 17.09 -3.87 5.35
C VAL A 210 17.08 -3.62 6.85
N PHE A 211 16.70 -4.64 7.62
CA PHE A 211 16.83 -4.68 9.07
C PHE A 211 17.91 -5.69 9.47
N TYR A 212 18.71 -5.39 10.48
CA TYR A 212 19.70 -6.32 11.04
C TYR A 212 19.42 -6.57 12.51
N ASP A 213 19.59 -7.81 12.94
CA ASP A 213 19.43 -8.20 14.34
C ASP A 213 20.28 -9.43 14.71
N ASP A 214 21.05 -9.32 15.79
CA ASP A 214 21.84 -10.40 16.40
C ASP A 214 21.37 -10.75 17.83
N SER A 215 20.27 -10.17 18.28
CA SER A 215 19.74 -10.37 19.63
C SER A 215 18.88 -11.64 19.74
N GLY A 216 19.25 -12.51 20.67
CA GLY A 216 18.51 -13.73 20.98
C GLY A 216 18.53 -14.81 19.89
N ALA A 217 17.78 -15.89 20.12
CA ALA A 217 17.70 -17.01 19.20
C ALA A 217 17.10 -16.60 17.84
N VAL A 218 17.56 -17.20 16.74
CA VAL A 218 17.09 -16.88 15.38
C VAL A 218 15.57 -17.05 15.23
N GLY A 219 14.97 -18.04 15.90
CA GLY A 219 13.52 -18.23 15.91
C GLY A 219 12.76 -17.01 16.45
N ARG A 220 13.26 -16.38 17.52
CA ARG A 220 12.65 -15.14 18.07
C ARG A 220 12.82 -13.95 17.14
N ARG A 221 13.91 -13.92 16.36
CA ARG A 221 14.13 -12.90 15.33
C ARG A 221 13.16 -13.07 14.15
N TYR A 222 12.93 -14.30 13.70
CA TYR A 222 11.89 -14.58 12.71
C TYR A 222 10.50 -14.16 13.18
N ARG A 223 10.11 -14.48 14.43
CA ARG A 223 8.80 -14.07 14.98
C ARG A 223 8.59 -12.55 14.96
N ARG A 224 9.59 -11.78 15.40
CA ARG A 224 9.54 -10.31 15.34
C ARG A 224 9.37 -9.77 13.93
N GLN A 225 9.95 -10.43 12.94
CA GLN A 225 9.83 -10.00 11.54
C GLN A 225 8.53 -10.47 10.88
N ASP A 226 8.02 -11.64 11.26
CA ASP A 226 6.68 -12.09 10.88
C ASP A 226 5.64 -11.05 11.37
N GLU A 227 5.73 -10.63 12.63
CA GLU A 227 4.89 -9.57 13.22
C GLU A 227 5.07 -8.21 12.55
N ALA A 228 6.29 -7.85 12.14
CA ALA A 228 6.56 -6.60 11.41
C ALA A 228 6.20 -6.66 9.91
N GLY A 229 5.84 -7.85 9.41
CA GLY A 229 5.46 -8.09 8.02
C GLY A 229 6.61 -8.07 7.02
N THR A 230 7.85 -8.28 7.47
CA THR A 230 9.03 -8.34 6.60
C THR A 230 8.96 -9.60 5.71
N PRO A 231 8.95 -9.47 4.36
CA PRO A 231 8.74 -10.60 3.46
C PRO A 231 9.83 -11.68 3.53
N TRP A 232 11.11 -11.29 3.67
CA TRP A 232 12.23 -12.24 3.68
C TRP A 232 13.18 -12.03 4.85
N CYS A 233 13.64 -13.14 5.41
CA CYS A 233 14.71 -13.14 6.41
C CYS A 233 15.91 -13.96 5.88
N VAL A 234 17.09 -13.35 5.87
CA VAL A 234 18.35 -13.98 5.48
C VAL A 234 19.11 -14.37 6.73
N THR A 235 19.49 -15.64 6.84
CA THR A 235 20.26 -16.16 7.96
C THR A 235 21.64 -16.64 7.49
N ILE A 236 22.66 -16.17 8.22
CA ILE A 236 24.07 -16.51 8.03
C ILE A 236 24.40 -17.59 9.07
N ASP A 237 24.82 -18.76 8.62
CA ASP A 237 25.16 -19.89 9.48
C ASP A 237 26.61 -20.37 9.25
N SER A 238 27.01 -21.43 9.95
CA SER A 238 28.37 -21.97 9.83
C SER A 238 28.70 -22.44 8.41
N GLN A 239 27.70 -22.87 7.64
CA GLN A 239 27.90 -23.30 6.26
C GLN A 239 28.18 -22.10 5.35
N THR A 240 27.57 -20.94 5.61
CA THR A 240 27.85 -19.70 4.87
C THR A 240 29.33 -19.35 4.83
N LEU A 241 30.06 -19.59 5.91
CA LEU A 241 31.49 -19.27 5.97
C LEU A 241 32.35 -20.22 5.13
N GLN A 242 31.81 -21.38 4.74
CA GLN A 242 32.49 -22.39 3.93
C GLN A 242 32.18 -22.22 2.44
N ASP A 243 30.91 -21.96 2.09
CA ASP A 243 30.44 -22.00 0.71
C ASP A 243 29.82 -20.68 0.20
N GLN A 244 29.78 -19.64 1.04
CA GLN A 244 29.19 -18.32 0.73
C GLN A 244 27.72 -18.38 0.32
N THR A 245 26.99 -19.43 0.71
CA THR A 245 25.53 -19.51 0.56
C THR A 245 24.84 -19.10 1.87
N VAL A 246 23.69 -18.47 1.76
CA VAL A 246 22.86 -18.05 2.90
C VAL A 246 21.49 -18.70 2.81
N THR A 247 20.81 -18.77 3.94
CA THR A 247 19.43 -19.26 3.99
C THR A 247 18.47 -18.09 3.88
N VAL A 248 17.59 -18.10 2.88
CA VAL A 248 16.50 -17.13 2.73
C VAL A 248 15.20 -17.78 3.14
N ARG A 249 14.57 -17.23 4.18
CA ARG A 249 13.25 -17.66 4.67
C ARG A 249 12.16 -16.73 4.14
N ASP A 250 11.14 -17.31 3.52
CA ASP A 250 9.92 -16.63 3.11
C ASP A 250 8.93 -16.52 4.29
N ARG A 251 8.33 -15.34 4.49
CA ARG A 251 7.41 -15.05 5.61
C ARG A 251 6.15 -15.92 5.55
N ASP A 252 5.51 -15.97 4.38
CA ASP A 252 4.17 -16.53 4.24
C ASP A 252 4.19 -18.06 4.22
N THR A 253 5.10 -18.64 3.46
CA THR A 253 5.25 -20.09 3.31
C THR A 253 6.15 -20.73 4.37
N MET A 254 6.95 -19.93 5.08
CA MET A 254 7.99 -20.39 6.01
C MET A 254 9.10 -21.24 5.38
N LYS A 255 9.11 -21.40 4.05
CA LYS A 255 10.14 -22.17 3.34
C LYS A 255 11.49 -21.49 3.45
N GLN A 256 12.54 -22.31 3.45
CA GLN A 256 13.92 -21.88 3.57
C GLN A 256 14.72 -22.40 2.38
N ASP A 257 15.19 -21.47 1.54
CA ASP A 257 15.97 -21.77 0.35
C ASP A 257 17.43 -21.38 0.57
N ARG A 258 18.37 -22.20 0.08
CA ARG A 258 19.80 -21.85 0.06
C ARG A 258 20.12 -21.08 -1.21
N VAL A 259 20.60 -19.86 -1.05
CA VAL A 259 20.90 -18.94 -2.15
C VAL A 259 22.34 -18.48 -2.02
N ALA A 260 23.06 -18.38 -3.13
CA ALA A 260 24.39 -17.79 -3.14
C ALA A 260 24.32 -16.33 -2.69
N ALA A 261 25.19 -15.90 -1.78
CA ALA A 261 25.20 -14.53 -1.26
C ALA A 261 25.28 -13.47 -2.38
N SER A 262 26.03 -13.77 -3.45
CA SER A 262 26.17 -12.90 -4.63
C SER A 262 24.88 -12.74 -5.44
N ALA A 263 23.92 -13.67 -5.32
CA ALA A 263 22.68 -13.67 -6.08
C ALA A 263 21.51 -12.98 -5.35
N LEU A 264 21.68 -12.57 -4.09
CA LEU A 264 20.59 -12.03 -3.27
C LEU A 264 19.94 -10.77 -3.87
N ASN A 265 20.73 -9.87 -4.46
CA ASN A 265 20.19 -8.67 -5.11
C ASN A 265 19.22 -9.02 -6.24
N GLN A 266 19.61 -9.98 -7.09
CA GLN A 266 18.75 -10.44 -8.18
C GLN A 266 17.52 -11.18 -7.64
N TYR A 267 17.73 -12.07 -6.67
CA TYR A 267 16.66 -12.83 -6.02
C TYR A 267 15.56 -11.90 -5.48
N PHE A 268 15.93 -10.85 -4.75
CA PHE A 268 14.93 -9.91 -4.21
C PHE A 268 14.34 -8.98 -5.27
N ALA A 269 15.10 -8.59 -6.29
CA ALA A 269 14.57 -7.77 -7.38
C ALA A 269 13.45 -8.49 -8.14
N GLU A 270 13.61 -9.78 -8.44
CA GLU A 270 12.61 -10.60 -9.13
C GLU A 270 11.34 -10.81 -8.30
N ASN A 271 11.47 -10.87 -6.96
CA ASN A 271 10.34 -11.10 -6.06
C ASN A 271 9.68 -9.81 -5.51
N LEU A 272 10.25 -8.63 -5.78
CA LEU A 272 9.71 -7.32 -5.37
C LEU A 272 8.87 -6.62 -6.46
N LEU A 273 9.01 -7.05 -7.71
CA LEU A 273 8.26 -6.57 -8.87
C LEU A 273 6.82 -7.11 -8.88
#